data_AF-A0A662IYH2-F1
#
_entry.id   AF-A0A662IYH2-F1
#
_cell.length_a   1.000
_cell.length_b   1.000
_cell.length_c   1.000
_cell.angle_alpha   90.00
_cell.angle_beta   90.00
_cell.angle_gamma   90.00
#
_symmetry.space_group_name_H-M   'P 1'
#
loop_
_entity.id
_entity.type
_entity.pdbx_description
1 polymer ?
#
loop_
_entity_poly.entity_id
_entity_poly.type
_entity_poly.pdbx_seq_one_letter_code
_entity_poly.pdbx_strand_id
1 'polypeptide(L)'
;MGQIAWIDLAKREVVVKDLEPAFARKYVGGRGWGARIIWDYVPPDAEPLGPQNVLVVATGPLTGLMVPGAGKVSFSAISPETGYYGDSNSAGFFGP
;
A
#
# COMPACT_ATOMS: atom_id res chain seq x y z
N MET A 1 5.32 -9.10 10.00
CA MET A 1 5.03 -10.24 9.10
C MET A 1 5.42 -9.85 7.69
N GLY A 2 5.95 -10.78 6.89
CA GLY A 2 6.41 -10.52 5.51
C GLY A 2 5.43 -11.10 4.51
N GLN A 3 4.19 -10.61 4.48
CA GLN A 3 3.15 -11.07 3.56
C GLN A 3 2.34 -9.87 3.05
N ILE A 4 1.74 -10.01 1.87
CA ILE A 4 0.82 -9.04 1.29
C ILE A 4 -0.48 -9.76 0.94
N ALA A 5 -1.61 -9.20 1.42
CA ALA A 5 -2.94 -9.62 1.00
C ALA A 5 -3.35 -8.84 -0.26
N TRP A 6 -3.62 -9.57 -1.35
CA TRP A 6 -4.17 -9.04 -2.59
C TRP A 6 -5.67 -9.30 -2.59
N ILE A 7 -6.46 -8.23 -2.72
CA ILE A 7 -7.92 -8.28 -2.59
C ILE A 7 -8.54 -7.77 -3.89
N ASP A 8 -9.30 -8.62 -4.57
CA ASP A 8 -10.12 -8.23 -5.72
C ASP A 8 -11.58 -8.07 -5.25
N LEU A 9 -12.05 -6.82 -5.19
CA LEU A 9 -13.39 -6.50 -4.73
C LEU A 9 -14.48 -6.91 -5.72
N ALA A 10 -14.17 -6.95 -7.02
CA ALA A 10 -15.13 -7.33 -8.05
C ALA A 10 -15.39 -8.84 -8.01
N LYS A 11 -14.33 -9.64 -7.82
CA LYS A 11 -14.42 -11.11 -7.71
C LYS A 11 -14.71 -11.59 -6.29
N ARG A 12 -14.54 -10.73 -5.29
CA ARG A 12 -14.61 -11.06 -3.85
C ARG A 12 -13.58 -12.13 -3.46
N GLU A 13 -12.38 -12.02 -4.03
CA GLU A 13 -11.29 -12.96 -3.81
C GLU A 13 -10.17 -12.31 -2.99
N VAL A 14 -9.54 -13.13 -2.14
CA VAL A 14 -8.38 -12.71 -1.33
C VAL A 14 -7.27 -13.73 -1.52
N VAL A 15 -6.09 -13.25 -1.90
CA VAL A 15 -4.89 -14.08 -2.03
C VAL A 15 -3.79 -13.46 -1.18
N VAL A 16 -3.34 -14.20 -0.16
CA VAL A 16 -2.19 -13.80 0.66
C VAL A 16 -0.94 -14.41 0.05
N LYS A 17 0.05 -13.58 -0.25
CA LYS A 17 1.34 -14.00 -0.80
C LYS A 17 2.47 -13.62 0.14
N ASP A 18 3.48 -14.48 0.21
CA ASP A 18 4.71 -14.15 0.91
C ASP A 18 5.44 -13.00 0.21
N LEU A 19 6.00 -12.12 1.02
CA LEU A 19 6.77 -10.97 0.59
C LEU A 19 8.16 -11.43 0.17
N GLU A 20 8.55 -11.07 -1.05
CA GLU A 20 9.92 -11.30 -1.50
C GLU A 20 10.91 -10.47 -0.67
N PRO A 21 11.95 -11.08 -0.06
CA PRO A 21 12.90 -10.35 0.78
C PRO A 21 13.63 -9.22 0.04
N ALA A 22 13.88 -9.39 -1.26
CA ALA A 22 14.50 -8.35 -2.09
C ALA A 22 13.60 -7.12 -2.24
N PHE A 23 12.30 -7.33 -2.45
CA PHE A 23 11.31 -6.26 -2.50
C PHE A 23 11.25 -5.50 -1.15
N ALA A 24 11.16 -6.24 -0.05
CA ALA A 24 11.11 -5.68 1.30
C ALA A 24 12.31 -4.76 1.58
N ARG A 25 13.51 -5.22 1.25
CA ARG A 25 14.75 -4.45 1.44
C ARG A 25 14.84 -3.23 0.54
N LYS A 26 14.40 -3.36 -0.71
CA LYS A 26 14.50 -2.28 -1.71
C LYS A 26 13.51 -1.14 -1.44
N TYR A 27 12.29 -1.47 -1.01
CA TYR A 27 11.20 -0.49 -0.87
C TYR A 27 10.78 -0.22 0.58
N VAL A 28 11.40 -0.89 1.54
CA VAL A 28 11.32 -0.68 3.01
C VAL A 28 9.96 -0.97 3.64
N GLY A 29 8.89 -0.33 3.17
CA GLY A 29 7.54 -0.43 3.72
C GLY A 29 6.69 0.80 3.40
N GLY A 30 5.46 0.83 3.93
CA GLY A 30 4.56 1.99 3.89
C GLY A 30 4.43 2.60 2.50
N ARG A 31 4.71 3.92 2.40
CA ARG A 31 4.70 4.67 1.13
C ARG A 31 5.55 4.03 0.03
N GLY A 32 6.71 3.45 0.37
CA GLY A 32 7.60 2.84 -0.62
C GLY A 32 6.95 1.64 -1.32
N TRP A 33 6.21 0.82 -0.57
CA TRP A 33 5.42 -0.28 -1.14
C TRP A 33 4.23 0.25 -1.94
N GLY A 34 3.52 1.26 -1.42
CA GLY A 34 2.45 1.96 -2.14
C GLY A 34 2.88 2.44 -3.53
N ALA A 35 3.96 3.22 -3.59
CA ALA A 35 4.51 3.76 -4.83
C ALA A 35 4.91 2.65 -5.81
N ARG A 36 5.59 1.59 -5.33
CA ARG A 36 6.03 0.52 -6.23
C ARG A 36 4.87 -0.31 -6.77
N ILE A 37 3.91 -0.67 -5.92
CA ILE A 37 2.75 -1.46 -6.35
C ILE A 37 1.90 -0.66 -7.35
N ILE A 38 1.65 0.62 -7.09
CA ILE A 38 0.89 1.46 -8.04
C ILE A 38 1.61 1.55 -9.38
N TRP A 39 2.93 1.78 -9.36
CA TRP A 39 3.74 1.81 -10.58
C TRP A 39 3.64 0.52 -11.42
N ASP A 40 3.59 -0.64 -10.77
CA ASP A 40 3.58 -1.94 -11.45
C ASP A 40 2.19 -2.36 -11.94
N TYR A 41 1.11 -1.95 -11.24
CA TYR A 41 -0.23 -2.51 -11.45
C TYR A 41 -1.27 -1.51 -11.94
N VAL A 42 -1.05 -0.20 -11.82
CA VAL A 42 -2.00 0.82 -12.28
C VAL A 42 -1.52 1.38 -13.63
N PRO A 43 -2.31 1.24 -14.70
CA PRO A 43 -1.93 1.77 -16.00
C PRO A 43 -1.92 3.31 -16.00
N PRO A 44 -1.10 3.97 -16.85
CA PRO A 44 -0.98 5.43 -16.87
C PRO A 44 -2.28 6.18 -17.20
N ASP A 45 -3.21 5.54 -17.89
CA ASP A 45 -4.51 6.05 -18.31
C ASP A 45 -5.66 5.57 -17.40
N ALA A 46 -5.36 4.99 -16.23
CA ALA A 46 -6.37 4.57 -15.28
C ALA A 46 -7.24 5.76 -14.82
N GLU A 47 -8.56 5.61 -14.94
CA GLU A 47 -9.52 6.50 -14.30
C GLU A 47 -9.34 6.43 -12.76
N PRO A 48 -9.13 7.54 -12.05
CA PRO A 48 -8.84 7.51 -10.62
C PRO A 48 -9.95 6.87 -9.75
N LEU A 49 -11.21 6.96 -10.17
CA LEU A 49 -12.34 6.31 -9.49
C LEU A 49 -12.77 5.00 -10.19
N GLY A 50 -12.03 4.57 -11.21
CA GLY A 50 -12.28 3.37 -11.97
C GLY A 50 -11.70 2.10 -11.35
N PRO A 51 -12.10 0.92 -11.85
CA PRO A 51 -11.71 -0.38 -11.30
C PRO A 51 -10.23 -0.75 -11.52
N GLN A 52 -9.50 0.01 -12.33
CA GLN A 52 -8.08 -0.20 -12.59
C GLN A 52 -7.17 0.47 -11.57
N ASN A 53 -7.70 1.44 -10.79
CA ASN A 53 -6.94 2.05 -9.71
C ASN A 53 -6.83 1.09 -8.53
N VAL A 54 -5.67 1.09 -7.87
CA VAL A 54 -5.38 0.20 -6.74
C VAL A 54 -5.19 1.05 -5.49
N LEU A 55 -5.94 0.72 -4.44
CA LEU A 55 -5.69 1.25 -3.09
C LEU A 55 -4.71 0.34 -2.36
N VAL A 56 -3.53 0.90 -2.04
CA VAL A 56 -2.52 0.21 -1.23
C VAL A 56 -2.59 0.72 0.21
N VAL A 57 -2.76 -0.20 1.15
CA VAL A 57 -2.67 0.06 2.59
C VAL A 57 -1.44 -0.66 3.13
N ALA A 58 -0.45 0.09 3.58
CA ALA A 58 0.84 -0.49 3.96
C ALA A 58 1.39 0.11 5.24
N THR A 59 1.89 -0.75 6.11
CA THR A 59 2.64 -0.38 7.32
C THR A 59 4.14 -0.35 7.02
N GLY A 60 4.91 0.32 7.89
CA GLY A 60 6.36 0.30 7.85
C GLY A 60 6.94 -0.86 8.67
N PRO A 61 8.23 -1.17 8.51
CA PRO A 61 8.86 -2.27 9.26
C PRO A 61 8.98 -2.00 10.77
N LEU A 62 8.85 -0.73 11.19
CA LEU A 62 8.85 -0.35 12.60
C LEU A 62 7.44 -0.34 13.21
N THR A 63 6.39 -0.42 12.39
CA THR A 63 5.02 -0.42 12.88
C THR A 63 4.76 -1.66 13.74
N GLY A 64 4.18 -1.43 14.93
CA GLY A 64 3.94 -2.49 15.92
C GLY A 64 5.13 -2.78 16.86
N LEU A 65 6.28 -2.13 16.67
CA LEU A 65 7.39 -2.21 17.62
C LEU A 65 7.29 -1.12 18.70
N MET A 66 8.01 -1.31 19.81
CA MET A 66 8.15 -0.32 20.90
C MET A 66 9.07 0.84 20.52
N VAL A 67 8.87 1.41 19.33
CA VAL A 67 9.58 2.59 18.83
C VAL A 67 8.65 3.80 18.97
N PRO A 68 9.06 4.89 19.64
CA PRO A 68 8.24 6.08 19.79
C PRO A 68 7.72 6.61 18.45
N GLY A 69 6.40 6.75 18.33
CA GLY A 69 5.75 7.30 17.13
C GLY A 69 5.61 6.33 15.94
N ALA A 70 5.94 5.04 16.08
CA ALA A 70 5.93 4.09 14.96
C ALA A 70 4.54 3.51 14.60
N GLY A 71 3.44 3.99 15.18
CA GLY A 71 2.07 3.50 14.90
C GLY A 71 1.47 3.97 13.57
N LYS A 72 2.28 4.15 12.54
CA LYS A 72 1.93 4.82 11.28
C LYS A 72 1.53 3.81 10.20
N VAL A 73 0.53 4.17 9.39
CA VAL A 73 0.07 3.45 8.21
C VAL A 73 -0.01 4.42 7.02
N SER A 74 0.38 3.95 5.84
CA SER A 74 0.27 4.69 4.58
C SER A 74 -0.89 4.16 3.76
N PHE A 75 -1.60 5.09 3.11
CA PHE A 75 -2.59 4.79 2.07
C PHE A 75 -2.10 5.42 0.77
N SER A 76 -2.17 4.71 -0.34
CA SER A 76 -1.72 5.22 -1.63
C SER A 76 -2.62 4.75 -2.75
N ALA A 77 -2.88 5.62 -3.73
CA ALA A 77 -3.66 5.34 -4.94
C ALA A 77 -3.37 6.42 -5.99
N ILE A 78 -3.92 6.32 -7.20
CA ILE A 78 -4.06 7.49 -8.07
C ILE A 78 -5.15 8.40 -7.49
N SER A 79 -4.83 9.67 -7.30
CA SER A 79 -5.71 10.65 -6.70
C SER A 79 -6.76 11.13 -7.70
N PRO A 80 -8.06 11.17 -7.33
CA PRO A 80 -9.10 11.73 -8.19
C PRO A 80 -9.02 13.25 -8.32
N GLU A 81 -8.44 13.94 -7.33
CA GLU A 81 -8.32 15.40 -7.35
C GLU A 81 -7.19 15.86 -8.30
N THR A 82 -6.08 15.12 -8.31
CA THR A 82 -4.87 15.54 -9.02
C THR A 82 -4.55 14.71 -10.26
N GLY A 83 -5.14 13.51 -10.39
CA GLY A 83 -4.82 12.56 -11.46
C GLY A 83 -3.42 11.92 -11.35
N TYR A 84 -2.69 12.18 -10.27
CA TYR A 84 -1.32 11.67 -10.06
C TYR A 84 -1.26 10.71 -8.86
N TYR A 85 -0.08 10.13 -8.63
CA TYR A 85 0.21 9.40 -7.40
C TYR A 85 -0.17 10.24 -6.17
N GLY A 86 -1.10 9.73 -5.38
CA GLY A 86 -1.50 10.28 -4.09
C GLY A 86 -1.06 9.36 -2.97
N ASP A 87 -0.56 9.94 -1.89
CA ASP A 87 -0.36 9.24 -0.62
C ASP A 87 -0.96 10.01 0.55
N SER A 88 -1.31 9.27 1.58
CA SER A 88 -1.71 9.82 2.87
C SER A 88 -1.16 8.95 3.99
N ASN A 89 -1.17 9.51 5.19
CA ASN A 89 -0.66 8.84 6.37
C ASN A 89 -1.67 8.98 7.51
N SER A 90 -1.92 7.87 8.20
CA SER A 90 -2.67 7.86 9.45
C SER A 90 -1.83 7.23 10.56
N ALA A 91 -2.20 7.53 11.81
CA ALA A 91 -1.55 7.04 13.01
C ALA A 91 -2.56 6.36 13.94
N GLY A 92 -2.11 5.98 15.14
CA GLY A 92 -2.95 5.34 16.16
C GLY A 92 -2.82 3.82 16.10
N PHE A 93 -3.94 3.13 16.23
CA PHE A 93 -3.99 1.66 16.40
C PHE A 93 -4.47 0.91 15.15
N PHE A 94 -4.60 1.58 14.00
CA PHE A 94 -4.99 0.91 12.75
C PHE A 94 -3.83 0.10 12.13
N GLY A 95 -2.60 0.60 12.27
CA GLY A 95 -1.41 -0.02 11.70
C GLY A 95 -0.85 -1.17 12.54
N PRO A 96 -0.56 -0.95 13.85
CA PRO A 96 -0.20 -2.01 14.80
C PRO A 96 -1.33 -3.03 15.01
#